data_AF-A0A9D7FRX2-F1
#
_entry.id   AF-A0A9D7FRX2-F1
#
_cell.length_a   1.000
_cell.length_b   1.000
_cell.length_c   1.000
_cell.angle_alpha   90.00
_cell.angle_beta   90.00
_cell.angle_gamma   90.00
#
_symmetry.space_group_name_H-M   'P 1'
#
loop_
_entity.id
_entity.type
_entity.pdbx_description
1 polymer ?
#
loop_
_entity_poly.entity_id
_entity_poly.type
_entity_poly.pdbx_seq_one_letter_code
_entity_poly.pdbx_strand_id
1 'polypeptide(L)'
;MVVKNHQRAFTLIELLIVIAIILILISIALPNFLEAQGRARVARVKGDMKSIATAIEAFRTERGVLLIDFWDDGTKAASERWATKFGKVGRNPMGEYMYFEESYYPLTSPARYLTKVPYDLWNDPKRQVGFSGSEVGLGYIYFDNDPGFPGWDFAINRFFPGDPLQVSSQTKPLGEGEFAILSVGPDGFIGVSKDGKQRGMAYTPTNGTFSNGDMVYRSSGAQD
;
A
#
# COMPACT_ATOMS: atom_id res chain seq x y z
N MET A 1 -50.54 -37.76 41.18
CA MET A 1 -50.41 -38.05 39.74
C MET A 1 -49.21 -37.27 39.22
N VAL A 2 -48.10 -37.95 38.90
CA VAL A 2 -46.87 -37.30 38.41
C VAL A 2 -46.87 -37.37 36.88
N VAL A 3 -46.91 -36.21 36.22
CA VAL A 3 -46.81 -36.13 34.75
C VAL A 3 -45.34 -36.34 34.37
N LYS A 4 -45.02 -37.49 33.76
CA LYS A 4 -43.68 -37.75 33.19
C LYS A 4 -43.52 -36.93 31.92
N ASN A 5 -42.79 -35.83 32.01
CA ASN A 5 -42.28 -35.11 30.84
C ASN A 5 -41.26 -36.00 30.12
N HIS A 6 -41.62 -36.48 28.93
CA HIS A 6 -40.69 -37.16 28.04
C HIS A 6 -39.74 -36.12 27.45
N GLN A 7 -38.55 -35.97 28.04
CA GLN A 7 -37.50 -35.18 27.42
C GLN A 7 -37.09 -35.85 26.11
N ARG A 8 -37.33 -35.17 24.99
CA ARG A 8 -36.87 -35.65 23.66
C ARG A 8 -35.36 -35.51 23.60
N ALA A 9 -34.65 -36.64 23.57
CA ALA A 9 -33.22 -36.67 23.30
C ALA A 9 -32.97 -36.62 21.79
N PHE A 10 -31.97 -35.83 21.38
CA PHE A 10 -31.55 -35.72 19.98
C PHE A 10 -30.92 -37.04 19.51
N THR A 11 -31.21 -37.46 18.28
CA THR A 11 -30.57 -38.62 17.66
C THR A 11 -29.27 -38.23 16.97
N LEU A 12 -28.34 -39.19 16.85
CA LEU A 12 -27.09 -38.99 16.11
C LEU A 12 -27.34 -38.67 14.62
N ILE A 13 -28.40 -39.25 14.04
CA ILE A 13 -28.77 -39.03 12.64
C ILE A 13 -29.24 -37.59 12.44
N GLU A 14 -30.06 -37.04 13.35
CA GLU A 14 -30.51 -35.64 13.27
C GLU A 14 -29.32 -34.68 13.31
N LEU A 15 -28.34 -34.90 14.19
CA LEU A 15 -27.13 -34.09 14.24
C LEU A 15 -26.32 -34.19 12.94
N LEU A 16 -26.20 -35.39 12.37
CA LEU A 16 -25.41 -35.63 11.16
C LEU A 16 -26.02 -34.94 9.93
N ILE A 17 -27.34 -34.94 9.79
CA ILE A 17 -28.04 -34.22 8.71
C ILE A 17 -27.83 -32.71 8.85
N VAL A 18 -27.90 -32.18 10.07
CA VAL A 18 -27.68 -30.74 10.33
C VAL A 18 -26.26 -30.32 9.93
N ILE A 19 -25.24 -31.09 10.31
CA ILE A 19 -23.85 -30.80 9.93
C ILE A 19 -23.68 -30.90 8.41
N ALA A 20 -24.27 -31.91 7.76
CA ALA A 20 -24.21 -32.06 6.31
C ALA A 20 -24.78 -30.83 5.58
N ILE A 21 -25.92 -30.31 6.04
CA ILE A 21 -26.53 -29.09 5.47
C ILE A 21 -25.62 -27.87 5.69
N ILE A 22 -25.06 -27.70 6.89
CA ILE A 22 -24.14 -26.59 7.19
C ILE A 22 -22.93 -26.60 6.26
N LEU A 23 -22.34 -27.78 6.02
CA LEU A 23 -21.18 -27.93 5.13
C LEU A 23 -21.51 -27.56 3.68
N ILE A 24 -22.70 -27.92 3.18
CA ILE A 24 -23.16 -27.54 1.83
C ILE A 24 -23.28 -26.02 1.73
N LEU A 25 -23.89 -25.37 2.73
CA LEU A 25 -24.05 -23.91 2.75
C LEU A 25 -22.70 -23.18 2.80
N ILE A 26 -21.78 -23.62 3.67
CA ILE A 26 -20.43 -23.03 3.79
C ILE A 26 -19.66 -23.18 2.48
N SER A 27 -19.76 -24.32 1.81
CA SER A 27 -19.04 -24.58 0.56
C SER A 27 -19.40 -23.58 -0.55
N ILE A 28 -20.62 -23.04 -0.55
CA ILE A 28 -21.08 -22.01 -1.50
C ILE A 28 -20.78 -20.60 -0.97
N ALA A 29 -20.99 -20.36 0.32
CA ALA A 29 -20.88 -19.04 0.90
C ALA A 29 -19.43 -18.56 1.10
N LEU A 30 -18.52 -19.46 1.48
CA LEU A 30 -17.13 -19.12 1.80
C LEU A 30 -16.35 -18.51 0.63
N PRO A 31 -16.34 -19.07 -0.60
CA PRO A 31 -15.58 -18.47 -1.70
C PRO A 31 -16.06 -17.06 -2.04
N ASN A 32 -17.39 -16.84 -2.06
CA ASN A 32 -17.98 -15.52 -2.30
C ASN A 32 -17.64 -14.53 -1.19
N PHE A 33 -17.61 -14.99 0.07
CA PHE A 33 -17.22 -14.16 1.21
C PHE A 33 -15.75 -13.72 1.13
N LEU A 34 -14.84 -14.65 0.78
CA LEU A 34 -13.42 -14.34 0.63
C LEU A 34 -13.16 -13.35 -0.52
N GLU A 35 -13.86 -13.51 -1.63
CA GLU A 35 -13.80 -12.57 -2.77
C GLU A 35 -14.36 -11.19 -2.38
N ALA A 36 -15.49 -11.12 -1.68
CA ALA A 36 -16.03 -9.86 -1.17
C ALA A 36 -15.07 -9.16 -0.20
N GLN A 37 -14.41 -9.93 0.68
CA GLN A 37 -13.39 -9.39 1.59
C GLN A 37 -12.18 -8.85 0.81
N GLY A 38 -11.71 -9.56 -0.22
CA GLY A 38 -10.62 -9.10 -1.08
C GLY A 38 -10.96 -7.78 -1.77
N ARG A 39 -12.17 -7.65 -2.34
CA ARG A 39 -12.64 -6.41 -2.99
C ARG A 39 -12.71 -5.25 -1.99
N ALA A 40 -13.17 -5.51 -0.77
CA ALA A 40 -13.24 -4.50 0.28
C ALA A 40 -11.84 -3.99 0.69
N ARG A 41 -10.83 -4.87 0.75
CA ARG A 41 -9.43 -4.49 1.02
C ARG A 41 -8.86 -3.64 -0.12
N VAL A 42 -9.03 -4.06 -1.37
CA VAL A 42 -8.62 -3.30 -2.56
C VAL A 42 -9.27 -1.91 -2.58
N ALA A 43 -10.59 -1.83 -2.33
CA ALA A 43 -11.32 -0.58 -2.27
C ALA A 43 -10.81 0.34 -1.16
N ARG A 44 -10.51 -0.20 0.03
CA ARG A 44 -9.90 0.56 1.12
C ARG A 44 -8.54 1.12 0.71
N VAL A 45 -7.65 0.28 0.19
CA VAL A 45 -6.30 0.69 -0.23
C VAL A 45 -6.37 1.81 -1.27
N LYS A 46 -7.25 1.71 -2.27
CA LYS A 46 -7.48 2.80 -3.24
C LYS A 46 -7.98 4.10 -2.58
N GLY A 47 -8.86 3.99 -1.58
CA GLY A 47 -9.35 5.13 -0.81
C GLY A 47 -8.26 5.80 0.04
N ASP A 48 -7.41 5.01 0.68
CA ASP A 48 -6.29 5.48 1.49
C ASP A 48 -5.25 6.20 0.60
N MET A 49 -4.84 5.60 -0.52
CA MET A 49 -3.92 6.22 -1.48
C MET A 49 -4.48 7.54 -2.04
N LYS A 50 -5.77 7.60 -2.37
CA LYS A 50 -6.42 8.85 -2.83
C LYS A 50 -6.41 9.93 -1.75
N SER A 51 -6.66 9.55 -0.50
CA SER A 51 -6.67 10.48 0.64
C SER A 51 -5.25 11.02 0.89
N ILE A 52 -4.24 10.15 0.84
CA ILE A 52 -2.83 10.54 0.93
C ILE A 52 -2.46 11.49 -0.23
N ALA A 53 -2.79 11.14 -1.47
CA ALA A 53 -2.48 11.98 -2.62
C ALA A 53 -3.09 13.38 -2.52
N THR A 54 -4.35 13.47 -2.07
CA THR A 54 -5.01 14.76 -1.82
C THR A 54 -4.26 15.58 -0.77
N ALA A 55 -3.76 14.93 0.29
CA ALA A 55 -2.97 15.59 1.32
C ALA A 55 -1.60 16.04 0.82
N ILE A 56 -0.92 15.24 -0.01
CA ILE A 56 0.35 15.61 -0.65
C ILE A 56 0.16 16.83 -1.55
N GLU A 57 -0.87 16.85 -2.39
CA GLU A 57 -1.13 18.00 -3.27
C GLU A 57 -1.47 19.27 -2.49
N ALA A 58 -2.25 19.15 -1.41
CA ALA A 58 -2.53 20.28 -0.53
C ALA A 58 -1.26 20.80 0.17
N PHE A 59 -0.42 19.88 0.66
CA PHE A 59 0.87 20.20 1.27
C PHE A 59 1.80 20.89 0.27
N ARG A 60 1.90 20.36 -0.95
CA ARG A 60 2.71 20.92 -2.04
C ARG A 60 2.23 22.32 -2.41
N THR A 61 0.92 22.53 -2.47
CA THR A 61 0.32 23.84 -2.76
C THR A 61 0.70 24.88 -1.70
N GLU A 62 0.75 24.51 -0.42
CA GLU A 62 1.14 25.42 0.67
C GLU A 62 2.66 25.64 0.76
N ARG A 63 3.45 24.57 0.66
CA ARG A 63 4.89 24.59 0.96
C ARG A 63 5.78 24.78 -0.27
N GLY A 64 5.23 24.55 -1.46
CA GLY A 64 5.92 24.63 -2.74
C GLY A 64 6.93 23.51 -2.98
N VAL A 65 6.86 22.41 -2.21
CA VAL A 65 7.79 21.28 -2.30
C VAL A 65 7.03 19.96 -2.20
N LEU A 66 7.58 18.91 -2.80
CA LEU A 66 7.13 17.53 -2.58
C LEU A 66 7.64 17.01 -1.23
N LEU A 67 7.19 15.80 -0.86
CA LEU A 67 7.69 15.12 0.33
C LEU A 67 9.17 14.70 0.13
N ILE A 68 9.77 14.11 1.16
CA ILE A 68 11.06 13.45 1.03
C ILE A 68 10.73 11.97 0.97
N ASP A 69 11.06 11.33 -0.15
CA ASP A 69 10.89 9.90 -0.29
C ASP A 69 12.08 9.13 0.29
N PHE A 70 12.05 7.80 0.16
CA PHE A 70 13.11 6.95 0.67
C PHE A 70 14.45 7.15 -0.07
N TRP A 71 14.43 7.52 -1.36
CA TRP A 71 15.62 7.65 -2.21
C TRP A 71 16.28 9.01 -2.09
N ASP A 72 15.56 10.01 -1.59
CA ASP A 72 16.07 11.35 -1.31
C ASP A 72 16.72 11.49 0.08
N ASP A 73 16.57 10.48 0.93
CA ASP A 73 17.15 10.47 2.27
C ASP A 73 18.70 10.43 2.24
N GLY A 74 19.33 10.66 3.38
CA GLY A 74 20.79 10.77 3.49
C GLY A 74 21.41 12.01 2.81
N THR A 75 20.61 12.86 2.17
CA THR A 75 21.11 14.07 1.47
C THR A 75 21.07 15.33 2.35
N LYS A 76 22.01 16.26 2.08
CA LYS A 76 21.99 17.61 2.69
C LYS A 76 20.71 18.37 2.37
N ALA A 77 20.28 18.30 1.10
CA ALA A 77 19.06 18.92 0.64
C ALA A 77 17.83 18.41 1.41
N ALA A 78 17.77 17.10 1.72
CA ALA A 78 16.66 16.53 2.47
C ALA A 78 16.62 17.03 3.90
N SER A 79 17.77 17.09 4.58
CA SER A 79 17.83 17.62 5.95
C SER A 79 17.51 19.12 6.01
N GLU A 80 17.95 19.89 5.03
CA GLU A 80 17.61 21.31 4.90
C GLU A 80 16.11 21.51 4.67
N ARG A 81 15.49 20.73 3.77
CA ARG A 81 14.04 20.76 3.53
C ARG A 81 13.26 20.33 4.77
N TRP A 82 13.68 19.26 5.44
CA TRP A 82 13.07 18.81 6.69
C TRP A 82 13.08 19.92 7.75
N ALA A 83 14.21 20.62 7.90
CA ALA A 83 14.35 21.70 8.87
C ALA A 83 13.55 22.96 8.50
N THR A 84 13.51 23.33 7.22
CA THR A 84 12.96 24.61 6.76
C THR A 84 11.51 24.55 6.31
N LYS A 85 11.11 23.44 5.65
CA LYS A 85 9.78 23.26 5.07
C LYS A 85 8.89 22.39 5.94
N PHE A 86 9.44 21.37 6.61
CA PHE A 86 8.65 20.37 7.34
C PHE A 86 8.61 20.62 8.86
N GLY A 87 9.25 21.69 9.34
CA GLY A 87 9.23 22.04 10.76
C GLY A 87 9.87 20.99 11.67
N LYS A 88 10.80 20.19 11.14
CA LYS A 88 11.48 19.09 11.84
C LYS A 88 10.53 17.99 12.34
N VAL A 89 9.40 17.80 11.67
CA VAL A 89 8.46 16.72 11.98
C VAL A 89 9.01 15.39 11.45
N GLY A 90 8.98 14.36 12.30
CA GLY A 90 9.52 13.04 12.00
C GLY A 90 11.03 12.91 12.20
N ARG A 91 11.58 11.80 11.73
CA ARG A 91 13.02 11.49 11.80
C ARG A 91 13.81 12.46 10.92
N ASN A 92 15.04 12.79 11.33
CA ASN A 92 15.95 13.55 10.47
C ASN A 92 16.38 12.67 9.29
N PRO A 93 16.16 13.10 8.03
CA PRO A 93 16.47 12.29 6.86
C PRO A 93 17.98 12.08 6.64
N MET A 94 18.87 12.83 7.30
CA MET A 94 20.33 12.59 7.23
C MET A 94 20.79 11.37 8.07
N GLY A 95 19.88 10.75 8.82
CA GLY A 95 20.18 9.68 9.76
C GLY A 95 20.20 8.29 9.14
N GLU A 96 19.75 7.31 9.91
CA GLU A 96 19.38 5.98 9.38
C GLU A 96 18.26 6.11 8.33
N TYR A 97 18.22 5.16 7.39
CA TYR A 97 17.18 5.01 6.39
C TYR A 97 15.77 5.19 6.97
N MET A 98 14.94 5.97 6.29
CA MET A 98 13.57 6.24 6.73
C MET A 98 12.65 5.03 6.54
N TYR A 99 11.63 4.90 7.40
CA TYR A 99 10.54 3.95 7.14
C TYR A 99 9.51 4.53 6.17
N PHE A 100 8.79 3.67 5.44
CA PHE A 100 7.81 4.12 4.43
C PHE A 100 6.75 5.10 4.98
N GLU A 101 6.29 4.92 6.22
CA GLU A 101 5.35 5.84 6.84
C GLU A 101 5.94 7.21 7.20
N GLU A 102 7.26 7.31 7.38
CA GLU A 102 7.92 8.54 7.85
C GLU A 102 7.87 9.66 6.79
N SER A 103 7.88 9.32 5.50
CA SER A 103 7.69 10.29 4.41
C SER A 103 6.39 11.10 4.56
N TYR A 104 5.34 10.52 5.16
CA TYR A 104 4.04 11.18 5.34
C TYR A 104 3.90 11.93 6.67
N TYR A 105 4.85 11.84 7.60
CA TYR A 105 4.73 12.51 8.90
C TYR A 105 4.52 14.03 8.80
N PRO A 106 5.17 14.75 7.86
CA PRO A 106 4.90 16.17 7.61
C PRO A 106 3.44 16.48 7.22
N LEU A 107 2.67 15.49 6.75
CA LEU A 107 1.25 15.66 6.44
C LEU A 107 0.35 15.65 7.68
N THR A 108 0.86 15.17 8.82
CA THR A 108 0.09 15.07 10.06
C THR A 108 0.38 16.19 11.04
N SER A 109 1.50 16.91 10.86
CA SER A 109 1.96 17.99 11.72
C SER A 109 2.97 18.87 10.97
N PRO A 110 3.10 20.18 11.28
CA PRO A 110 2.30 20.94 12.25
C PRO A 110 0.91 21.36 11.71
N ALA A 111 0.76 21.50 10.40
CA ALA A 111 -0.54 21.60 9.74
C ALA A 111 -1.05 20.19 9.41
N ARG A 112 -2.34 19.94 9.65
CA ARG A 112 -2.90 18.58 9.59
C ARG A 112 -3.68 18.38 8.29
N TYR A 113 -3.00 17.87 7.27
CA TYR A 113 -3.61 17.44 5.99
C TYR A 113 -4.16 16.01 6.10
N LEU A 114 -3.52 15.17 6.92
CA LEU A 114 -3.99 13.84 7.30
C LEU A 114 -4.23 13.75 8.80
N THR A 115 -5.34 13.10 9.17
CA THR A 115 -5.60 12.81 10.59
C THR A 115 -4.61 11.80 11.16
N LYS A 116 -4.22 10.82 10.36
CA LYS A 116 -3.23 9.79 10.69
C LYS A 116 -2.66 9.25 9.38
N VAL A 117 -1.40 8.84 9.37
CA VAL A 117 -0.83 8.08 8.26
C VAL A 117 -1.50 6.69 8.20
N PRO A 118 -2.18 6.33 7.12
CA PRO A 118 -2.76 5.00 6.98
C PRO A 118 -1.65 3.97 6.72
N TYR A 119 -1.86 2.76 7.21
CA TYR A 119 -0.98 1.63 6.94
C TYR A 119 -1.53 0.83 5.77
N ASP A 120 -0.64 0.27 4.96
CA ASP A 120 -1.02 -0.65 3.91
C ASP A 120 -1.52 -1.96 4.55
N LEU A 121 -2.78 -2.32 4.25
CA LEU A 121 -3.41 -3.54 4.76
C LEU A 121 -2.69 -4.83 4.34
N TRP A 122 -1.97 -4.79 3.22
CA TRP A 122 -1.28 -5.95 2.68
C TRP A 122 0.14 -6.11 3.18
N ASN A 123 0.67 -5.07 3.82
CA ASN A 123 2.02 -5.06 4.32
C ASN A 123 2.10 -5.76 5.69
N ASP A 124 3.11 -6.63 5.86
CA ASP A 124 3.35 -7.36 7.10
C ASP A 124 4.65 -6.84 7.73
N PRO A 125 4.61 -6.31 8.98
CA PRO A 125 5.79 -5.75 9.65
C PRO A 125 6.94 -6.73 9.83
N LYS A 126 6.68 -8.04 9.75
CA LYS A 126 7.69 -9.09 9.92
C LYS A 126 8.28 -9.56 8.60
N ARG A 127 7.79 -9.05 7.46
CA ARG A 127 8.14 -9.52 6.13
C ARG A 127 8.91 -8.44 5.38
N GLN A 128 10.07 -8.80 4.86
CA GLN A 128 10.75 -7.98 3.86
C GLN A 128 9.90 -7.97 2.59
N VAL A 129 9.52 -6.79 2.14
CA VAL A 129 8.59 -6.60 1.01
C VAL A 129 9.29 -6.48 -0.34
N GLY A 130 10.56 -6.87 -0.46
CA GLY A 130 11.29 -6.93 -1.75
C GLY A 130 12.34 -5.83 -1.96
N PHE A 131 12.68 -5.09 -0.90
CA PHE A 131 13.81 -4.17 -0.84
C PHE A 131 14.98 -4.76 -0.03
N SER A 132 16.15 -4.11 -0.06
CA SER A 132 17.30 -4.53 0.76
C SER A 132 16.93 -4.47 2.24
N GLY A 133 17.69 -5.16 3.11
CA GLY A 133 17.26 -5.43 4.50
C GLY A 133 16.98 -4.21 5.39
N SER A 134 17.31 -2.99 4.92
CA SER A 134 17.09 -1.70 5.60
C SER A 134 15.74 -1.05 5.32
N GLU A 135 15.02 -1.44 4.26
CA GLU A 135 13.79 -0.77 3.81
C GLU A 135 12.54 -1.49 4.32
N VAL A 136 12.12 -1.11 5.52
CA VAL A 136 10.94 -1.64 6.18
C VAL A 136 9.94 -0.52 6.45
N GLY A 137 8.68 -0.88 6.63
CA GLY A 137 7.64 0.08 6.96
C GLY A 137 6.29 -0.60 6.88
N LEU A 138 5.29 0.00 7.51
CA LEU A 138 3.89 -0.42 7.45
C LEU A 138 3.07 0.47 6.51
N GLY A 139 3.61 1.61 6.14
CA GLY A 139 2.97 2.57 5.24
C GLY A 139 2.97 2.14 3.76
N TYR A 140 2.29 2.96 2.97
CA TYR A 140 2.41 2.95 1.51
C TYR A 140 3.76 3.52 1.09
N ILE A 141 4.29 3.10 -0.05
CA ILE A 141 5.58 3.58 -0.52
C ILE A 141 5.34 4.81 -1.38
N TYR A 142 5.88 5.94 -0.92
CA TYR A 142 5.88 7.18 -1.67
C TYR A 142 7.18 7.29 -2.45
N PHE A 143 7.10 7.81 -3.67
CA PHE A 143 8.24 8.21 -4.48
C PHE A 143 7.80 9.25 -5.51
N ASP A 144 8.74 10.06 -5.97
CA ASP A 144 8.45 11.14 -6.89
C ASP A 144 9.56 11.38 -7.92
N ASN A 145 9.35 12.41 -8.73
CA ASN A 145 10.36 12.97 -9.62
C ASN A 145 10.49 14.45 -9.24
N ASP A 146 11.17 14.73 -8.13
CA ASP A 146 11.34 16.09 -7.64
C ASP A 146 12.55 16.78 -8.28
N PRO A 147 12.37 17.89 -9.02
CA PRO A 147 13.51 18.66 -9.55
C PRO A 147 14.43 19.23 -8.46
N GLY A 148 13.96 19.30 -7.21
CA GLY A 148 14.76 19.66 -6.04
C GLY A 148 15.72 18.57 -5.55
N PHE A 149 15.58 17.33 -6.03
CA PHE A 149 16.44 16.19 -5.73
C PHE A 149 16.88 15.49 -7.03
N PRO A 150 17.68 16.16 -7.88
CA PRO A 150 18.05 15.60 -9.17
C PRO A 150 18.90 14.32 -9.01
N GLY A 151 18.47 13.20 -9.60
CA GLY A 151 19.18 11.93 -9.47
C GLY A 151 18.45 10.70 -10.04
N TRP A 152 18.68 9.53 -9.44
CA TRP A 152 17.89 8.31 -9.66
C TRP A 152 16.65 8.32 -8.73
N ASP A 153 15.90 9.42 -8.79
CA ASP A 153 14.70 9.73 -7.99
C ASP A 153 13.48 8.87 -8.37
N PHE A 154 13.48 8.25 -9.55
CA PHE A 154 12.47 7.25 -9.96
C PHE A 154 12.71 5.89 -9.29
N ALA A 155 12.54 5.85 -7.98
CA ALA A 155 12.55 4.73 -7.03
C ALA A 155 12.28 3.32 -7.57
N ILE A 156 11.37 3.19 -8.52
CA ILE A 156 10.86 1.95 -9.06
C ILE A 156 11.17 1.90 -10.54
N ASN A 157 11.98 0.91 -10.93
CA ASN A 157 12.48 0.67 -12.30
C ASN A 157 11.46 0.96 -13.40
N ARG A 158 10.20 0.57 -13.21
CA ARG A 158 9.14 0.72 -14.23
C ARG A 158 8.71 2.16 -14.48
N PHE A 159 9.02 3.10 -13.59
CA PHE A 159 8.78 4.54 -13.76
C PHE A 159 10.04 5.31 -14.16
N PHE A 160 11.20 4.64 -14.21
CA PHE A 160 12.46 5.23 -14.67
C PHE A 160 12.49 5.31 -16.20
N PRO A 161 12.73 6.49 -16.79
CA PRO A 161 12.79 6.65 -18.25
C PRO A 161 13.85 5.74 -18.89
N GLY A 162 13.42 4.85 -19.81
CA GLY A 162 14.33 4.00 -20.56
C GLY A 162 14.76 2.71 -19.85
N ASP A 163 14.23 2.42 -18.67
CA ASP A 163 14.44 1.11 -18.03
C ASP A 163 13.80 -0.01 -18.90
N PRO A 164 14.47 -1.15 -19.09
CA PRO A 164 13.91 -2.26 -19.88
C PRO A 164 12.53 -2.75 -19.41
N LEU A 165 12.25 -2.69 -18.11
CA LEU A 165 10.94 -3.02 -17.55
C LEU A 165 9.91 -1.94 -17.86
N GLN A 166 10.29 -0.66 -17.84
CA GLN A 166 9.42 0.44 -18.26
C GLN A 166 9.03 0.29 -19.73
N VAL A 167 10.00 0.03 -20.61
CA VAL A 167 9.77 -0.10 -22.05
C VAL A 167 8.93 -1.34 -22.38
N SER A 168 9.25 -2.49 -21.80
CA SER A 168 8.53 -3.75 -22.08
C SER A 168 7.09 -3.75 -21.57
N SER A 169 6.80 -2.95 -20.54
CA SER A 169 5.47 -2.83 -19.97
C SER A 169 4.62 -1.70 -20.52
N GLN A 170 5.22 -0.82 -21.32
CA GLN A 170 4.58 0.41 -21.81
C GLN A 170 4.09 1.34 -20.69
N THR A 171 4.63 1.21 -19.47
CA THR A 171 4.33 2.10 -18.35
C THR A 171 4.88 3.49 -18.65
N LYS A 172 4.07 4.54 -18.45
CA LYS A 172 4.54 5.91 -18.64
C LYS A 172 5.55 6.28 -17.54
N PRO A 173 6.72 6.88 -17.83
CA PRO A 173 7.62 7.39 -16.79
C PRO A 173 6.93 8.47 -15.93
N LEU A 174 7.43 8.74 -14.73
CA LEU A 174 6.95 9.88 -13.94
C LEU A 174 7.42 11.20 -14.58
N GLY A 175 6.49 12.12 -14.80
CA GLY A 175 6.84 13.48 -15.24
C GLY A 175 7.51 14.28 -14.11
N GLU A 176 8.20 15.37 -14.46
CA GLU A 176 8.79 16.27 -13.45
C GLU A 176 7.71 16.83 -12.53
N GLY A 177 7.93 16.71 -11.22
CA GLY A 177 6.99 17.07 -10.17
C GLY A 177 5.77 16.13 -10.07
N GLU A 178 5.76 14.99 -10.73
CA GLU A 178 4.79 13.92 -10.48
C GLU A 178 5.25 13.03 -9.32
N PHE A 179 4.31 12.47 -8.58
CA PHE A 179 4.58 11.46 -7.56
C PHE A 179 3.69 10.24 -7.77
N ALA A 180 4.08 9.14 -7.14
CA ALA A 180 3.27 7.96 -7.04
C ALA A 180 3.29 7.36 -5.64
N ILE A 181 2.23 6.62 -5.35
CA ILE A 181 2.04 5.90 -4.09
C ILE A 181 1.82 4.43 -4.46
N LEU A 182 2.56 3.55 -3.81
CA LEU A 182 2.51 2.12 -4.07
C LEU A 182 2.10 1.34 -2.83
N SER A 183 1.20 0.38 -3.04
CA SER A 183 0.89 -0.70 -2.11
C SER A 183 1.49 -1.99 -2.61
N VAL A 184 1.98 -2.81 -1.68
CA VAL A 184 2.64 -4.11 -1.94
C VAL A 184 1.69 -5.18 -2.47
N GLY A 185 0.41 -4.85 -2.67
CA GLY A 185 -0.57 -5.73 -3.27
C GLY A 185 -0.89 -7.00 -2.46
N PRO A 186 -1.86 -7.81 -2.90
CA PRO A 186 -2.31 -8.99 -2.14
C PRO A 186 -1.28 -10.11 -1.96
N ASP A 187 -0.23 -10.14 -2.77
CA ASP A 187 0.88 -11.08 -2.63
C ASP A 187 1.89 -10.66 -1.54
N GLY A 188 1.82 -9.40 -1.08
CA GLY A 188 2.61 -8.87 0.02
C GLY A 188 4.08 -8.68 -0.35
N PHE A 189 4.34 -8.44 -1.63
CA PHE A 189 5.67 -8.16 -2.16
C PHE A 189 5.57 -7.05 -3.18
N ILE A 190 6.62 -6.25 -3.30
CA ILE A 190 6.71 -5.23 -4.33
C ILE A 190 7.19 -5.89 -5.62
N GLY A 191 6.39 -5.80 -6.67
CA GLY A 191 6.61 -6.50 -7.93
C GLY A 191 6.03 -7.91 -7.91
N VAL A 192 6.81 -8.93 -8.30
CA VAL A 192 6.27 -10.27 -8.65
C VAL A 192 6.82 -11.41 -7.80
N SER A 193 7.64 -11.12 -6.80
CA SER A 193 8.16 -12.13 -5.86
C SER A 193 9.06 -11.48 -4.79
N LYS A 194 9.47 -12.27 -3.80
CA LYS A 194 10.45 -11.87 -2.78
C LYS A 194 11.76 -11.32 -3.35
N ASP A 195 12.13 -11.72 -4.57
CA ASP A 195 13.37 -11.31 -5.23
C ASP A 195 13.34 -9.83 -5.68
N GLY A 196 12.20 -9.14 -5.53
CA GLY A 196 12.05 -7.72 -5.86
C GLY A 196 12.17 -7.43 -7.36
N LYS A 197 12.03 -8.44 -8.22
CA LYS A 197 12.00 -8.29 -9.68
C LYS A 197 10.64 -7.77 -10.11
N GLN A 198 10.62 -6.94 -11.16
CA GLN A 198 9.41 -6.38 -11.76
C GLN A 198 8.61 -5.46 -10.81
N ARG A 199 9.29 -4.63 -10.02
CA ARG A 199 8.66 -3.63 -9.15
C ARG A 199 7.75 -2.68 -9.94
N GLY A 200 6.62 -2.28 -9.35
CA GLY A 200 5.65 -1.39 -9.98
C GLY A 200 4.80 -2.08 -11.06
N MET A 201 4.77 -3.41 -11.08
CA MET A 201 3.81 -4.13 -11.93
C MET A 201 2.40 -3.72 -11.56
N ALA A 202 1.62 -3.29 -12.55
CA ALA A 202 0.24 -2.89 -12.30
C ALA A 202 -0.61 -4.05 -11.79
N TYR A 203 -1.35 -3.79 -10.71
CA TYR A 203 -2.39 -4.66 -10.19
C TYR A 203 -3.41 -5.01 -11.29
N THR A 204 -3.31 -6.25 -11.79
CA THR A 204 -4.21 -6.80 -12.81
C THR A 204 -4.86 -8.04 -12.25
N PRO A 205 -6.10 -7.97 -11.75
CA PRO A 205 -6.72 -9.10 -11.09
C PRO A 205 -7.39 -10.03 -12.09
N THR A 206 -7.15 -11.34 -12.00
CA THR A 206 -7.83 -12.35 -12.84
C THR A 206 -9.28 -12.58 -12.42
N ASN A 207 -9.64 -12.22 -11.18
CA ASN A 207 -10.96 -12.39 -10.56
C ASN A 207 -11.37 -11.17 -9.69
N GLY A 208 -10.83 -9.99 -9.98
CA GLY A 208 -11.11 -8.76 -9.25
C GLY A 208 -10.39 -8.58 -7.90
N THR A 209 -9.73 -9.60 -7.34
CA THR A 209 -9.06 -9.48 -6.03
C THR A 209 -7.65 -10.08 -5.92
N PHE A 210 -7.29 -11.05 -6.75
CA PHE A 210 -5.97 -11.69 -6.69
C PHE A 210 -5.09 -11.21 -7.85
N SER A 211 -3.96 -10.60 -7.51
CA SER A 211 -2.91 -10.19 -8.45
C SER A 211 -1.55 -10.34 -7.77
N ASN A 212 -0.52 -10.65 -8.57
CA ASN A 212 0.88 -10.62 -8.17
C ASN A 212 1.51 -9.27 -8.55
N GLY A 213 0.71 -8.22 -8.49
CA GLY A 213 1.06 -6.89 -8.96
C GLY A 213 0.71 -5.88 -7.89
N ASP A 214 1.44 -4.78 -7.91
CA ASP A 214 1.35 -3.68 -6.98
C ASP A 214 0.16 -2.79 -7.32
N MET A 215 -0.50 -2.27 -6.28
CA MET A 215 -1.50 -1.23 -6.51
C MET A 215 -0.79 0.12 -6.52
N VAL A 216 -0.85 0.82 -7.65
CA VAL A 216 -0.19 2.12 -7.83
C VAL A 216 -1.24 3.21 -7.98
N TYR A 217 -1.00 4.34 -7.32
CA TYR A 217 -1.68 5.60 -7.54
C TYR A 217 -0.67 6.63 -8.06
N ARG A 218 -1.01 7.35 -9.12
CA ARG A 218 -0.17 8.40 -9.72
C ARG A 218 -0.83 9.75 -9.61
N SER A 219 -0.07 10.80 -9.30
CA SER A 219 -0.59 12.17 -9.20
C SER A 219 -1.15 12.68 -10.54
N SER A 220 -0.56 12.25 -11.66
CA SER A 220 -1.05 12.56 -13.02
C SER A 220 -2.36 11.87 -13.39
N GLY A 221 -2.90 10.99 -12.54
CA GLY A 221 -4.15 10.27 -12.78
C GLY A 221 -4.05 9.18 -13.85
N ALA A 222 -2.87 8.96 -14.43
CA ALA A 222 -2.61 7.80 -15.28
C ALA A 222 -2.76 6.52 -14.43
N GLN A 223 -3.71 5.67 -14.80
CA GLN A 223 -3.77 4.30 -14.30
C GLN A 223 -3.12 3.44 -15.38
N ASP A 224 -1.97 2.84 -15.07
CA ASP A 224 -1.39 1.76 -15.87
C ASP A 224 -2.02 0.42 -15.44
#